data_AF-K2FEM7-F1
#
_entry.id   AF-K2FEM7-F1
#
_cell.length_a   1.000
_cell.length_b   1.000
_cell.length_c   1.000
_cell.angle_alpha   90.00
_cell.angle_beta   90.00
_cell.angle_gamma   90.00
#
_symmetry.space_group_name_H-M   'P 1'
#
loop_
_entity.id
_entity.type
_entity.pdbx_description
1 polymer ?
#
loop_
_entity_poly.entity_id
_entity_poly.type
_entity_poly.pdbx_seq_one_letter_code
_entity_poly.pdbx_strand_id
1 'polypeptide(L)'
;MASKSLNNNLHKANKAKKDEFYTQLVDIEKELKHYKEQFRGKVVYCNCDDPFESNFFKYFASNFNALGLKKLIATSYKPSPIANTQLGLFGDDKTLTTSKGRPKLTANKFIINEVSDLDGDGAFDLRDIAEQLKANKNNEWTPLEGDGDFRSEESIELLKQADIVVTNPPFSLFREYVAQLVEYNKKFLILGNMNAITYKEIFPLVKADKLWFGVSIHSGDREFQVPEDYPLEAAGARVDEKGNKYIRVKGVRWFTNLDYDKRHEDLVLYKKYSSGEYPKYDNYDAININVTAEIPMDWDGVMGVPITFIDKYNPAQFEIVKFRKGNDEKDLSINGKCPYFRILIKNKKPQK
;
A
#
# COMPACT_ATOMS: atom_id res chain seq x y z
N MET A 1 -10.46 -0.98 -35.37
CA MET A 1 -10.99 -0.43 -34.10
C MET A 1 -9.81 -0.16 -33.18
N ALA A 2 -9.53 1.11 -32.87
CA ALA A 2 -8.39 1.51 -32.05
C ALA A 2 -8.60 1.12 -30.59
N SER A 3 -7.64 0.42 -29.98
CA SER A 3 -7.66 0.07 -28.56
C SER A 3 -7.57 1.35 -27.72
N LYS A 4 -8.69 1.77 -27.13
CA LYS A 4 -8.73 2.89 -26.20
C LYS A 4 -7.94 2.49 -24.94
N SER A 5 -6.76 3.09 -24.77
CA SER A 5 -5.93 2.93 -23.58
C SER A 5 -6.72 3.34 -22.33
N LEU A 6 -6.99 2.37 -21.44
CA LEU A 6 -7.67 2.56 -20.15
C LEU A 6 -6.76 3.22 -19.08
N ASN A 7 -5.49 3.53 -19.40
CA ASN A 7 -4.58 4.26 -18.51
C ASN A 7 -4.91 5.76 -18.40
N ASN A 8 -5.88 6.26 -19.16
CA ASN A 8 -6.29 7.67 -19.09
C ASN A 8 -6.91 8.08 -17.75
N ASN A 9 -7.47 7.14 -16.97
CA ASN A 9 -8.10 7.47 -15.69
C ASN A 9 -7.08 7.85 -14.61
N LEU A 10 -5.90 7.21 -14.58
CA LEU A 10 -4.79 7.57 -13.68
C LEU A 10 -4.16 8.92 -14.06
N HIS A 11 -4.01 9.20 -15.36
CA HIS A 11 -3.53 10.51 -15.82
C HIS A 11 -4.55 11.65 -15.61
N LYS A 12 -5.85 11.35 -15.59
CA LYS A 12 -6.90 12.30 -15.21
C LYS A 12 -6.99 12.52 -13.69
N ALA A 13 -6.78 11.49 -12.88
CA ALA A 13 -6.63 11.64 -11.42
C ALA A 13 -5.45 12.55 -11.06
N ASN A 14 -4.33 12.49 -11.82
CA ASN A 14 -3.25 13.48 -11.68
C ASN A 14 -3.68 14.95 -11.92
N LYS A 15 -4.78 15.20 -12.66
CA LYS A 15 -5.32 16.55 -12.90
C LYS A 15 -6.34 16.99 -11.85
N ALA A 16 -7.01 16.05 -11.19
CA ALA A 16 -7.94 16.31 -10.10
C ALA A 16 -7.29 15.79 -8.82
N LYS A 17 -6.61 16.66 -8.06
CA LYS A 17 -5.87 16.40 -6.81
C LYS A 17 -6.72 15.74 -5.69
N LYS A 18 -7.30 14.57 -5.92
CA LYS A 18 -8.22 13.86 -5.03
C LYS A 18 -7.90 12.37 -5.11
N ASP A 19 -6.80 11.97 -4.47
CA ASP A 19 -6.40 10.56 -4.34
C ASP A 19 -6.89 9.97 -3.00
N GLU A 20 -8.04 10.43 -2.51
CA GLU A 20 -8.65 9.95 -1.26
C GLU A 20 -9.40 8.64 -1.52
N PHE A 21 -8.74 7.52 -1.24
CA PHE A 21 -9.27 6.17 -1.45
C PHE A 21 -9.37 5.43 -0.12
N TYR A 22 -10.58 5.26 0.39
CA TYR A 22 -10.78 4.50 1.62
C TYR A 22 -10.72 3.01 1.32
N THR A 23 -9.77 2.34 1.99
CA THR A 23 -9.52 0.90 1.83
C THR A 23 -10.53 0.09 2.64
N GLN A 24 -11.05 -0.99 2.09
CA GLN A 24 -12.02 -1.85 2.77
C GLN A 24 -11.35 -2.68 3.86
N LEU A 25 -11.99 -2.82 5.02
CA LEU A 25 -11.50 -3.62 6.15
C LEU A 25 -11.20 -5.08 5.74
N VAL A 26 -12.07 -5.69 4.91
CA VAL A 26 -11.88 -7.06 4.44
C VAL A 26 -10.58 -7.27 3.65
N ASP A 27 -10.12 -6.27 2.90
CA ASP A 27 -8.86 -6.37 2.17
C ASP A 27 -7.66 -6.24 3.10
N ILE A 28 -7.79 -5.42 4.16
CA ILE A 28 -6.79 -5.26 5.23
C ILE A 28 -6.65 -6.56 6.03
N GLU A 29 -7.75 -7.16 6.47
CA GLU A 29 -7.77 -8.40 7.26
C GLU A 29 -7.17 -9.59 6.48
N LYS A 30 -7.51 -9.69 5.19
CA LYS A 30 -6.99 -10.73 4.29
C LYS A 30 -5.46 -10.64 4.14
N GLU A 31 -4.89 -9.45 4.19
CA GLU A 31 -3.46 -9.23 4.10
C GLU A 31 -2.76 -9.42 5.46
N LEU A 32 -3.24 -8.71 6.49
CA LEU A 32 -2.55 -8.61 7.78
C LEU A 32 -2.44 -9.93 8.54
N LYS A 33 -3.33 -10.88 8.27
CA LYS A 33 -3.26 -12.23 8.87
C LYS A 33 -1.93 -12.95 8.60
N HIS A 34 -1.19 -12.56 7.56
CA HIS A 34 0.09 -13.17 7.18
C HIS A 34 1.30 -12.63 7.96
N TYR A 35 1.13 -11.57 8.76
CA TYR A 35 2.25 -10.86 9.41
C TYR A 35 2.10 -10.73 10.94
N LYS A 36 1.10 -11.38 11.55
CA LYS A 36 0.71 -11.19 12.97
C LYS A 36 1.90 -11.18 13.94
N GLU A 37 2.76 -12.20 13.87
CA GLU A 37 3.91 -12.30 14.79
C GLU A 37 4.94 -11.18 14.62
N GLN A 38 5.03 -10.59 13.42
CA GLN A 38 5.97 -9.48 13.17
C GLN A 38 5.52 -8.17 13.84
N PHE A 39 4.24 -8.05 14.24
CA PHE A 39 3.70 -6.88 14.94
C PHE A 39 3.89 -6.93 16.46
N ARG A 40 4.24 -8.09 17.02
CA ARG A 40 4.37 -8.24 18.47
C ARG A 40 5.46 -7.33 19.05
N GLY A 41 5.09 -6.54 20.05
CA GLY A 41 5.94 -5.55 20.71
C GLY A 41 6.35 -4.38 19.82
N LYS A 42 5.68 -4.17 18.67
CA LYS A 42 6.02 -3.11 17.72
C LYS A 42 5.17 -1.87 17.90
N VAL A 43 5.74 -0.74 17.50
CA VAL A 43 5.02 0.51 17.27
C VAL A 43 4.55 0.56 15.82
N VAL A 44 3.23 0.61 15.62
CA VAL A 44 2.62 0.72 14.29
C VAL A 44 2.19 2.16 14.04
N TYR A 45 2.48 2.69 12.85
CA TYR A 45 2.01 3.99 12.41
C TYR A 45 1.10 3.88 11.19
N CYS A 46 -0.13 4.37 11.34
CA CYS A 46 -1.15 4.48 10.31
C CYS A 46 -1.41 5.96 10.02
N ASN A 47 -0.55 6.61 9.24
CA ASN A 47 -0.85 7.95 8.73
C ASN A 47 -2.06 7.89 7.79
N CYS A 48 -3.03 8.77 7.96
CA CYS A 48 -4.25 8.81 7.16
C CYS A 48 -4.87 10.21 7.16
N ASP A 49 -5.89 10.40 6.34
CA ASP A 49 -6.60 11.69 6.28
C ASP A 49 -7.54 11.86 7.49
N ASP A 50 -8.18 10.77 7.95
CA ASP A 50 -9.00 10.74 9.16
C ASP A 50 -8.93 9.35 9.86
N PRO A 51 -8.38 9.26 11.08
CA PRO A 51 -8.33 8.02 11.86
C PRO A 51 -9.69 7.40 12.17
N PHE A 52 -10.76 8.19 12.31
CA PHE A 52 -12.11 7.65 12.56
C PHE A 52 -12.72 6.99 11.33
N GLU A 53 -12.26 7.35 10.14
CA GLU A 53 -12.69 6.72 8.89
C GLU A 53 -11.73 5.60 8.47
N SER A 54 -10.46 5.69 8.85
CA SER A 54 -9.40 4.75 8.50
C SER A 54 -9.65 3.33 9.02
N ASN A 55 -9.94 2.40 8.11
CA ASN A 55 -10.03 0.97 8.44
C ASN A 55 -8.70 0.37 8.88
N PHE A 56 -7.55 0.99 8.56
CA PHE A 56 -6.26 0.58 9.13
C PHE A 56 -6.21 0.85 10.62
N PHE A 57 -6.53 2.09 11.02
CA PHE A 57 -6.56 2.46 12.43
C PHE A 57 -7.55 1.60 13.22
N LYS A 58 -8.78 1.44 12.70
CA LYS A 58 -9.80 0.55 13.28
C LYS A 58 -9.28 -0.86 13.50
N TYR A 59 -8.67 -1.45 12.47
CA TYR A 59 -8.12 -2.81 12.57
C TYR A 59 -7.08 -2.93 13.69
N PHE A 60 -6.07 -2.05 13.71
CA PHE A 60 -5.00 -2.15 14.70
C PHE A 60 -5.46 -1.78 16.12
N ALA A 61 -6.40 -0.84 16.26
CA ALA A 61 -6.95 -0.49 17.56
C ALA A 61 -7.78 -1.65 18.15
N SER A 62 -8.73 -2.21 17.39
CA SER A 62 -9.54 -3.36 17.83
C SER A 62 -8.72 -4.65 18.02
N ASN A 63 -7.54 -4.77 17.40
CA ASN A 63 -6.65 -5.91 17.55
C ASN A 63 -5.40 -5.60 18.38
N PHE A 64 -5.33 -4.47 19.09
CA PHE A 64 -4.10 -4.00 19.76
C PHE A 64 -3.51 -5.07 20.70
N ASN A 65 -4.34 -5.59 21.61
CA ASN A 65 -3.94 -6.62 22.57
C ASN A 65 -3.69 -7.97 21.89
N ALA A 66 -4.53 -8.36 20.92
CA ALA A 66 -4.39 -9.63 20.21
C ALA A 66 -3.10 -9.72 19.38
N LEU A 67 -2.66 -8.60 18.79
CA LEU A 67 -1.39 -8.46 18.09
C LEU A 67 -0.21 -8.24 19.04
N GLY A 68 -0.48 -7.91 20.31
CA GLY A 68 0.51 -7.56 21.31
C GLY A 68 1.30 -6.31 20.93
N LEU A 69 0.63 -5.28 20.38
CA LEU A 69 1.28 -4.04 19.99
C LEU A 69 1.87 -3.32 21.21
N LYS A 70 2.96 -2.59 20.99
CA LYS A 70 3.52 -1.69 22.00
C LYS A 70 2.83 -0.33 22.00
N LYS A 71 2.53 0.17 20.80
CA LYS A 71 1.91 1.49 20.57
C LYS A 71 1.31 1.52 19.17
N LEU A 72 0.18 2.19 19.02
CA LEU A 72 -0.43 2.54 17.74
C LEU A 72 -0.44 4.05 17.60
N ILE A 73 0.05 4.55 16.48
CA ILE A 73 0.07 5.96 16.13
C ILE A 73 -0.80 6.15 14.90
N ALA A 74 -1.60 7.21 14.87
CA ALA A 74 -2.25 7.69 13.66
C ALA A 74 -2.23 9.22 13.60
N THR A 75 -2.30 9.76 12.40
CA THR A 75 -2.47 11.19 12.15
C THR A 75 -3.70 11.42 11.30
N SER A 76 -4.22 12.65 11.30
CA SER A 76 -5.24 13.13 10.37
C SER A 76 -4.66 14.24 9.49
N TYR A 77 -5.21 14.44 8.28
CA TYR A 77 -4.88 15.56 7.40
C TYR A 77 -5.92 16.67 7.55
N LYS A 78 -5.54 17.91 7.22
CA LYS A 78 -6.45 19.06 7.25
C LYS A 78 -7.05 19.33 5.86
N PRO A 79 -8.39 19.38 5.68
CA PRO A 79 -9.44 19.28 6.69
C PRO A 79 -9.83 17.82 7.01
N SER A 80 -9.88 17.43 8.28
CA SER A 80 -10.52 16.17 8.68
C SER A 80 -12.01 16.44 8.93
N PRO A 81 -12.95 15.83 8.19
CA PRO A 81 -14.38 16.10 8.33
C PRO A 81 -14.95 15.70 9.69
N ILE A 82 -14.45 14.59 10.28
CA ILE A 82 -15.00 14.00 11.51
C ILE A 82 -14.18 14.39 12.75
N ALA A 83 -12.85 14.31 12.69
CA ALA A 83 -12.02 14.68 13.85
C ALA A 83 -12.18 16.16 14.25
N ASN A 84 -12.56 17.04 13.32
CA ASN A 84 -12.82 18.46 13.61
C ASN A 84 -14.28 18.78 13.99
N THR A 85 -15.25 17.89 13.74
CA THR A 85 -16.67 18.10 14.10
C THR A 85 -17.03 17.45 15.44
N GLN A 86 -16.34 16.39 15.85
CA GLN A 86 -16.59 15.74 17.13
C GLN A 86 -16.11 16.52 18.37
N LEU A 87 -15.42 17.65 18.21
CA LEU A 87 -15.15 18.57 19.33
C LEU A 87 -16.44 19.24 19.87
N GLY A 88 -17.51 19.29 19.08
CA GLY A 88 -18.81 19.88 19.47
C GLY A 88 -19.92 18.88 19.81
N LEU A 89 -19.69 17.58 19.61
CA LEU A 89 -20.68 16.52 19.87
C LEU A 89 -20.50 15.83 21.24
N PHE A 90 -19.47 16.22 21.99
CA PHE A 90 -19.14 15.65 23.29
C PHE A 90 -19.11 16.70 24.40
N GLY A 91 -20.27 17.32 24.66
CA GLY A 91 -20.59 18.00 25.91
C GLY A 91 -19.86 19.32 26.18
N ASP A 92 -20.63 20.31 26.63
CA ASP A 92 -20.11 21.57 27.17
C ASP A 92 -19.35 21.31 28.48
N ASP A 93 -18.04 21.01 28.40
CA ASP A 93 -17.20 20.98 29.59
C ASP A 93 -16.82 22.42 29.99
N LYS A 94 -17.35 22.87 31.13
CA LYS A 94 -17.21 24.22 31.69
C LYS A 94 -15.81 24.54 32.24
N THR A 95 -14.79 23.74 31.91
CA THR A 95 -13.42 23.91 32.41
C THR A 95 -12.41 24.37 31.35
N LEU A 96 -12.81 24.48 30.08
CA LEU A 96 -11.99 25.13 29.05
C LEU A 96 -12.31 26.62 28.99
N THR A 97 -11.33 27.47 29.30
CA THR A 97 -11.43 28.92 29.05
C THR A 97 -11.77 29.14 27.58
N THR A 98 -12.92 29.76 27.32
CA THR A 98 -13.43 30.04 25.98
C THR A 98 -12.51 31.01 25.25
N SER A 99 -11.58 30.49 24.45
CA SER A 99 -10.89 31.33 23.46
C SER A 99 -11.92 31.76 22.42
N LYS A 100 -12.28 33.06 22.40
CA LYS A 100 -13.13 33.65 21.36
C LYS A 100 -12.49 33.41 19.99
N GLY A 101 -13.06 32.48 19.21
CA GLY A 101 -12.65 32.19 17.84
C GLY A 101 -13.25 30.86 17.35
N ARG A 102 -13.53 30.77 16.04
CA ARG A 102 -13.92 29.52 15.38
C ARG A 102 -12.84 28.46 15.67
N PRO A 103 -13.17 27.19 16.00
CA PRO A 103 -12.16 26.16 16.22
C PRO A 103 -11.19 26.13 15.04
N LYS A 104 -9.88 26.27 15.30
CA LYS A 104 -8.89 26.15 14.22
C LYS A 104 -8.97 24.72 13.69
N LEU A 105 -9.39 24.57 12.43
CA LEU A 105 -9.22 23.31 11.69
C LEU A 105 -7.73 22.95 11.78
N THR A 106 -7.40 21.89 12.50
CA THR A 106 -6.03 21.41 12.69
C THR A 106 -6.01 19.92 12.38
N ALA A 107 -4.87 19.44 11.89
CA ALA A 107 -4.61 18.02 11.89
C ALA A 107 -4.49 17.52 13.34
N ASN A 108 -4.65 16.23 13.58
CA ASN A 108 -4.55 15.64 14.91
C ASN A 108 -3.59 14.46 14.88
N LYS A 109 -2.95 14.19 16.02
CA LYS A 109 -2.28 12.91 16.29
C LYS A 109 -3.08 12.12 17.32
N PHE A 110 -3.05 10.81 17.13
CA PHE A 110 -3.66 9.82 17.99
C PHE A 110 -2.59 8.82 18.39
N ILE A 111 -2.44 8.60 19.70
CA ILE A 111 -1.49 7.62 20.24
C ILE A 111 -2.25 6.71 21.19
N ILE A 112 -2.26 5.42 20.88
CA ILE A 112 -2.79 4.38 21.76
C ILE A 112 -1.60 3.60 22.32
N ASN A 113 -1.41 3.63 23.63
CA ASN A 113 -0.42 2.82 24.33
C ASN A 113 -1.05 1.62 25.05
N GLU A 114 -2.31 1.75 25.45
CA GLU A 114 -3.03 0.72 26.19
C GLU A 114 -4.48 0.65 25.73
N VAL A 115 -5.03 -0.56 25.75
CA VAL A 115 -6.42 -0.86 25.41
C VAL A 115 -7.00 -1.74 26.51
N SER A 116 -8.15 -1.33 27.04
CA SER A 116 -8.86 -2.03 28.13
C SER A 116 -10.35 -2.06 27.82
N ASP A 117 -10.97 -3.22 27.95
CA ASP A 117 -12.43 -3.36 27.85
C ASP A 117 -13.11 -2.52 28.95
N LEU A 118 -13.79 -1.44 28.56
CA LEU A 118 -14.40 -0.49 29.50
C LEU A 118 -15.85 -0.82 29.82
N ASP A 119 -16.58 -1.43 28.88
CA ASP A 119 -17.99 -1.78 29.05
C ASP A 119 -18.22 -3.24 29.46
N GLY A 120 -17.17 -4.07 29.39
CA GLY A 120 -17.15 -5.46 29.85
C GLY A 120 -17.82 -6.43 28.88
N ASP A 121 -18.00 -6.05 27.61
CA ASP A 121 -18.64 -6.89 26.59
C ASP A 121 -17.68 -7.89 25.92
N GLY A 122 -16.37 -7.79 26.21
CA GLY A 122 -15.32 -8.63 25.67
C GLY A 122 -14.80 -8.23 24.29
N ALA A 123 -15.25 -7.10 23.71
CA ALA A 123 -14.90 -6.61 22.38
C ALA A 123 -14.58 -5.10 22.38
N PHE A 124 -13.31 -4.74 22.16
CA PHE A 124 -12.92 -3.33 22.06
C PHE A 124 -13.42 -2.68 20.75
N ASP A 125 -14.42 -1.79 20.86
CA ASP A 125 -15.08 -1.13 19.73
C ASP A 125 -14.64 0.34 19.54
N LEU A 126 -15.17 1.00 18.49
CA LEU A 126 -14.84 2.40 18.18
C LEU A 126 -15.32 3.42 19.23
N ARG A 127 -16.33 3.06 20.03
CA ARG A 127 -16.84 3.89 21.13
C ARG A 127 -15.87 3.80 22.30
N ASP A 128 -15.35 2.61 22.61
CA ASP A 128 -14.31 2.46 23.63
C ASP A 128 -13.05 3.26 23.29
N ILE A 129 -12.63 3.26 22.01
CA ILE A 129 -11.52 4.11 21.54
C ILE A 129 -11.82 5.57 21.84
N ALA A 130 -13.01 6.05 21.49
CA ALA A 130 -13.41 7.43 21.71
C ALA A 130 -13.49 7.80 23.21
N GLU A 131 -13.98 6.89 24.06
CA GLU A 131 -14.06 7.10 25.50
C GLU A 131 -12.69 7.06 26.18
N GLN A 132 -11.81 6.15 25.77
CA GLN A 132 -10.43 6.10 26.26
C GLN A 132 -9.60 7.31 25.85
N LEU A 133 -9.73 7.75 24.60
CA LEU A 133 -9.07 8.97 24.12
C LEU A 133 -9.55 10.20 24.91
N LYS A 134 -10.82 10.25 25.33
CA LYS A 134 -11.35 11.32 26.20
C LYS A 134 -10.87 11.21 27.65
N ALA A 135 -10.78 9.98 28.19
CA ALA A 135 -10.31 9.75 29.54
C ALA A 135 -8.81 10.07 29.71
N ASN A 136 -8.07 10.11 28.59
CA ASN A 136 -6.75 10.75 28.42
C ASN A 136 -5.72 10.40 29.52
N LYS A 137 -5.70 9.14 29.96
CA LYS A 137 -4.71 8.65 30.94
C LYS A 137 -3.43 8.18 30.24
N ASN A 138 -3.55 7.13 29.42
CA ASN A 138 -2.42 6.49 28.74
C ASN A 138 -2.46 6.62 27.21
N ASN A 139 -3.52 7.20 26.66
CA ASN A 139 -3.71 7.43 25.23
C ASN A 139 -3.81 8.94 24.98
N GLU A 140 -3.32 9.41 23.84
CA GLU A 140 -3.27 10.83 23.50
C GLU A 140 -4.13 11.14 22.27
N TRP A 141 -4.93 12.19 22.36
CA TRP A 141 -5.51 12.88 21.21
C TRP A 141 -5.19 14.38 21.33
N THR A 142 -4.34 14.87 20.43
CA THR A 142 -3.91 16.28 20.46
C THR A 142 -3.82 16.86 19.05
N PRO A 143 -4.10 18.16 18.88
CA PRO A 143 -3.89 18.84 17.60
C PRO A 143 -2.40 18.85 17.24
N LEU A 144 -2.12 18.80 15.94
CA LEU A 144 -0.84 19.11 15.32
C LEU A 144 -0.78 20.60 14.96
N GLU A 145 0.42 21.16 14.95
CA GLU A 145 0.65 22.54 14.49
C GLU A 145 0.51 22.66 12.97
N GLY A 146 0.97 21.62 12.25
CA GLY A 146 0.93 21.50 10.79
C GLY A 146 -0.40 20.99 10.21
N ASP A 147 -0.34 20.62 8.94
CA ASP A 147 -1.49 20.13 8.16
C ASP A 147 -1.65 18.60 8.17
N GLY A 148 -0.72 17.87 8.81
CA GLY A 148 -0.72 16.42 8.86
C GLY A 148 -0.05 15.74 7.67
N ASP A 149 0.55 16.51 6.74
CA ASP A 149 1.32 15.94 5.64
C ASP A 149 2.45 15.04 6.18
N PHE A 150 2.69 13.89 5.55
CA PHE A 150 3.74 12.94 5.96
C PHE A 150 5.16 13.55 5.90
N ARG A 151 5.33 14.67 5.19
CA ARG A 151 6.58 15.41 5.05
C ARG A 151 6.78 16.46 6.14
N SER A 152 5.75 16.77 6.90
CA SER A 152 5.87 17.72 8.01
C SER A 152 6.79 17.19 9.11
N GLU A 153 7.48 18.09 9.81
CA GLU A 153 8.40 17.73 10.89
C GLU A 153 7.70 16.89 11.97
N GLU A 154 6.48 17.26 12.36
CA GLU A 154 5.67 16.51 13.32
C GLU A 154 5.37 15.08 12.86
N SER A 155 4.94 14.89 11.60
CA SER A 155 4.71 13.57 11.03
C SER A 155 5.99 12.73 10.95
N ILE A 156 7.13 13.36 10.68
CA ILE A 156 8.45 12.71 10.66
C ILE A 156 8.87 12.28 12.08
N GLU A 157 8.62 13.10 13.11
CA GLU A 157 8.90 12.71 14.50
C GLU A 157 8.03 11.54 14.96
N LEU A 158 6.78 11.47 14.49
CA LEU A 158 5.93 10.29 14.70
C LEU A 158 6.43 9.07 13.92
N LEU A 159 6.86 9.25 12.67
CA LEU A 159 7.46 8.20 11.85
C LEU A 159 8.72 7.62 12.52
N LYS A 160 9.59 8.47 13.08
CA LYS A 160 10.81 8.05 13.77
C LYS A 160 10.53 7.09 14.93
N GLN A 161 9.42 7.28 15.64
CA GLN A 161 8.97 6.40 16.73
C GLN A 161 8.42 5.05 16.26
N ALA A 162 7.96 4.96 15.01
CA ALA A 162 7.33 3.76 14.48
C ALA A 162 8.34 2.69 14.07
N ASP A 163 8.00 1.42 14.27
CA ASP A 163 8.75 0.29 13.70
C ASP A 163 8.19 -0.08 12.32
N ILE A 164 6.85 -0.09 12.20
CA ILE A 164 6.12 -0.54 11.03
C ILE A 164 5.10 0.52 10.60
N VAL A 165 5.07 0.84 9.32
CA VAL A 165 4.07 1.74 8.72
C VAL A 165 3.06 0.92 7.91
N VAL A 166 1.76 1.11 8.19
CA VAL A 166 0.70 0.38 7.48
C VAL A 166 -0.41 1.35 7.07
N THR A 167 -0.55 1.61 5.77
CA THR A 167 -1.50 2.62 5.25
C THR A 167 -1.81 2.47 3.75
N ASN A 168 -2.74 3.29 3.25
CA ASN A 168 -2.94 3.57 1.83
C ASN A 168 -2.45 5.00 1.52
N PRO A 169 -1.20 5.18 1.05
CA PRO A 169 -0.69 6.51 0.73
C PRO A 169 -1.32 7.04 -0.57
N PRO A 170 -1.31 8.38 -0.80
CA PRO A 170 -1.69 8.95 -2.08
C PRO A 170 -0.83 8.36 -3.21
N PHE A 171 -1.46 7.81 -4.24
CA PHE A 171 -0.73 7.13 -5.32
C PHE A 171 0.18 8.07 -6.11
N SER A 172 -0.19 9.34 -6.23
CA SER A 172 0.64 10.40 -6.82
C SER A 172 1.94 10.67 -6.05
N LEU A 173 1.95 10.44 -4.73
CA LEU A 173 3.10 10.65 -3.85
C LEU A 173 3.84 9.35 -3.49
N PHE A 174 3.44 8.21 -4.06
CA PHE A 174 3.95 6.88 -3.70
C PHE A 174 5.49 6.76 -3.76
N ARG A 175 6.13 7.35 -4.78
CA ARG A 175 7.60 7.32 -4.93
C ARG A 175 8.32 8.05 -3.79
N GLU A 176 7.85 9.25 -3.49
CA GLU A 176 8.39 10.10 -2.42
C GLU A 176 8.16 9.45 -1.05
N TYR A 177 6.97 8.89 -0.86
CA TYR A 177 6.60 8.20 0.37
C TYR A 177 7.47 6.94 0.61
N VAL A 178 7.64 6.06 -0.38
CA VAL A 178 8.54 4.90 -0.26
C VAL A 178 9.99 5.34 -0.01
N ALA A 179 10.46 6.40 -0.66
CA ALA A 179 11.81 6.92 -0.42
C ALA A 179 12.00 7.33 1.04
N GLN A 180 11.02 8.05 1.63
CA GLN A 180 11.04 8.42 3.05
C GLN A 180 11.03 7.18 3.96
N LEU A 181 10.18 6.18 3.70
CA LEU A 181 10.14 4.95 4.50
C LEU A 181 11.47 4.19 4.48
N VAL A 182 12.14 4.16 3.31
CA VAL A 182 13.47 3.56 3.16
C VAL A 182 14.54 4.38 3.88
N GLU A 183 14.52 5.70 3.76
CA GLU A 183 15.46 6.61 4.44
C GLU A 183 15.43 6.42 5.96
N TYR A 184 14.23 6.32 6.53
CA TYR A 184 14.03 6.09 7.96
C TYR A 184 14.08 4.60 8.36
N ASN A 185 14.50 3.71 7.46
CA ASN A 185 14.65 2.26 7.67
C ASN A 185 13.41 1.60 8.28
N LYS A 186 12.22 1.96 7.79
CA LYS A 186 10.95 1.46 8.30
C LYS A 186 10.58 0.14 7.64
N LYS A 187 9.98 -0.73 8.45
CA LYS A 187 9.17 -1.81 7.90
C LYS A 187 7.84 -1.21 7.44
N PHE A 188 7.26 -1.74 6.37
CA PHE A 188 5.99 -1.21 5.88
C PHE A 188 5.17 -2.23 5.12
N LEU A 189 3.86 -1.97 5.10
CA LEU A 189 2.87 -2.63 4.26
C LEU A 189 1.90 -1.57 3.76
N ILE A 190 2.01 -1.19 2.49
CA ILE A 190 1.29 -0.06 1.92
C ILE A 190 0.61 -0.42 0.61
N LEU A 191 -0.50 0.26 0.27
CA LEU A 191 -1.13 0.09 -1.03
C LEU A 191 -0.47 0.97 -2.09
N GLY A 192 -0.42 0.46 -3.31
CA GLY A 192 0.06 1.20 -4.47
C GLY A 192 -0.42 0.58 -5.78
N ASN A 193 -0.14 1.26 -6.89
CA ASN A 193 -0.36 0.70 -8.21
C ASN A 193 0.85 -0.17 -8.63
N MET A 194 0.61 -1.36 -9.19
CA MET A 194 1.68 -2.29 -9.63
C MET A 194 2.68 -1.67 -10.60
N ASN A 195 2.25 -0.66 -11.39
CA ASN A 195 3.12 0.04 -12.32
C ASN A 195 4.24 0.81 -11.59
N ALA A 196 4.12 1.03 -10.28
CA ALA A 196 5.19 1.65 -9.48
C ALA A 196 6.48 0.83 -9.49
N ILE A 197 6.43 -0.49 -9.74
CA ILE A 197 7.63 -1.32 -9.98
C ILE A 197 8.50 -0.75 -11.10
N THR A 198 7.89 -0.07 -12.08
CA THR A 198 8.61 0.42 -13.26
C THR A 198 9.40 1.71 -12.98
N TYR A 199 9.23 2.30 -11.79
CA TYR A 199 9.88 3.54 -11.41
C TYR A 199 11.34 3.31 -11.06
N LYS A 200 12.19 4.29 -11.42
CA LYS A 200 13.64 4.23 -11.29
C LYS A 200 14.10 4.03 -9.84
N GLU A 201 13.31 4.50 -8.86
CA GLU A 201 13.62 4.42 -7.43
C GLU A 201 13.05 3.15 -6.78
N ILE A 202 12.03 2.53 -7.39
CA ILE A 202 11.34 1.36 -6.82
C ILE A 202 11.95 0.05 -7.32
N PHE A 203 12.20 -0.09 -8.64
CA PHE A 203 12.78 -1.32 -9.17
C PHE A 203 14.10 -1.74 -8.50
N PRO A 204 15.04 -0.82 -8.18
CA PRO A 204 16.26 -1.19 -7.47
C PRO A 204 16.00 -1.86 -6.12
N LEU A 205 14.94 -1.47 -5.40
CA LEU A 205 14.55 -2.10 -4.13
C LEU A 205 14.05 -3.52 -4.35
N VAL A 206 13.26 -3.75 -5.41
CA VAL A 206 12.79 -5.09 -5.80
C VAL A 206 13.97 -5.98 -6.18
N LYS A 207 14.88 -5.49 -7.04
CA LYS A 207 16.08 -6.23 -7.45
C LYS A 207 17.00 -6.55 -6.28
N ALA A 208 17.13 -5.64 -5.33
CA ALA A 208 17.95 -5.81 -4.12
C ALA A 208 17.26 -6.62 -3.02
N ASP A 209 16.07 -7.17 -3.29
CA ASP A 209 15.29 -7.97 -2.35
C ASP A 209 14.89 -7.22 -1.08
N LYS A 210 14.58 -5.92 -1.21
CA LYS A 210 14.19 -5.00 -0.13
C LYS A 210 12.73 -4.55 -0.20
N LEU A 211 12.03 -4.88 -1.28
CA LEU A 211 10.63 -4.55 -1.50
C LEU A 211 9.99 -5.62 -2.39
N TRP A 212 8.79 -6.07 -2.05
CA TRP A 212 8.01 -7.04 -2.81
C TRP A 212 6.51 -6.76 -2.69
N PHE A 213 5.69 -7.55 -3.40
CA PHE A 213 4.24 -7.47 -3.27
C PHE A 213 3.72 -8.26 -2.07
N GLY A 214 2.58 -7.85 -1.51
CA GLY A 214 1.88 -8.60 -0.46
C GLY A 214 1.05 -9.78 -0.98
N VAL A 215 0.35 -10.46 -0.08
CA VAL A 215 -0.19 -11.82 -0.25
C VAL A 215 -1.61 -11.89 -0.80
N SER A 216 -2.43 -10.85 -0.68
CA SER A 216 -3.89 -10.98 -0.85
C SER A 216 -4.44 -10.39 -2.15
N ILE A 217 -3.72 -9.46 -2.78
CA ILE A 217 -4.16 -8.74 -3.98
C ILE A 217 -3.24 -9.11 -5.15
N HIS A 218 -3.71 -9.96 -6.07
CA HIS A 218 -2.92 -10.42 -7.24
C HIS A 218 -3.64 -10.23 -8.58
N SER A 219 -4.90 -9.80 -8.57
CA SER A 219 -5.70 -9.66 -9.78
C SER A 219 -6.95 -8.82 -9.52
N GLY A 220 -7.57 -8.42 -10.63
CA GLY A 220 -8.81 -7.66 -10.62
C GLY A 220 -8.63 -6.19 -10.28
N ASP A 221 -9.75 -5.50 -10.34
CA ASP A 221 -9.85 -4.11 -9.91
C ASP A 221 -10.17 -4.10 -8.41
N ARG A 222 -9.75 -3.05 -7.70
CA ARG A 222 -10.11 -2.84 -6.30
C ARG A 222 -11.05 -1.67 -6.19
N GLU A 223 -12.07 -1.86 -5.37
CA GLU A 223 -13.11 -0.88 -5.17
C GLU A 223 -12.77 -0.05 -3.94
N PHE A 224 -12.70 1.27 -4.14
CA PHE A 224 -12.41 2.24 -3.09
C PHE A 224 -13.60 3.17 -2.96
N GLN A 225 -13.98 3.47 -1.72
CA GLN A 225 -14.87 4.58 -1.46
C GLN A 225 -14.11 5.89 -1.74
N VAL A 226 -14.82 6.86 -2.31
CA VAL A 226 -14.32 8.20 -2.62
C VAL A 226 -15.20 9.26 -1.95
N PRO A 227 -14.70 10.49 -1.75
CA PRO A 227 -15.48 11.59 -1.19
C PRO A 227 -16.79 11.86 -1.93
N GLU A 228 -17.78 12.42 -1.23
CA GLU A 228 -19.10 12.72 -1.80
C GLU A 228 -19.01 13.67 -3.00
N ASP A 229 -18.03 14.57 -3.03
CA ASP A 229 -17.83 15.55 -4.10
C ASP A 229 -16.95 15.03 -5.26
N TYR A 230 -16.59 13.74 -5.24
CA TYR A 230 -15.78 13.12 -6.29
C TYR A 230 -16.57 12.97 -7.59
N PRO A 231 -16.02 13.38 -8.75
CA PRO A 231 -16.70 13.25 -10.04
C PRO A 231 -16.73 11.77 -10.48
N LEU A 232 -17.95 11.21 -10.63
CA LEU A 232 -18.15 9.83 -11.07
C LEU A 232 -18.04 9.68 -12.60
N GLU A 233 -16.92 10.12 -13.17
CA GLU A 233 -16.64 9.95 -14.61
C GLU A 233 -15.95 8.63 -14.94
N ALA A 234 -15.54 7.86 -13.91
CA ALA A 234 -14.78 6.63 -14.07
C ALA A 234 -15.70 5.44 -14.43
N ALA A 235 -15.31 4.66 -15.43
CA ALA A 235 -15.96 3.38 -15.73
C ALA A 235 -15.87 2.43 -14.51
N GLY A 236 -17.00 1.88 -14.09
CA GLY A 236 -17.10 1.01 -12.91
C GLY A 236 -17.34 1.75 -11.59
N ALA A 237 -17.68 3.04 -11.63
CA ALA A 237 -18.19 3.74 -10.46
C ALA A 237 -19.58 3.23 -10.05
N ARG A 238 -19.85 3.20 -8.75
CA ARG A 238 -21.17 2.88 -8.19
C ARG A 238 -21.50 3.76 -6.99
N VAL A 239 -22.78 3.82 -6.64
CA VAL A 239 -23.30 4.42 -5.41
C VAL A 239 -24.01 3.30 -4.64
N ASP A 240 -23.78 3.20 -3.32
CA ASP A 240 -24.54 2.26 -2.48
C ASP A 240 -25.89 2.83 -2.03
N GLU A 241 -26.68 2.02 -1.33
CA GLU A 241 -28.01 2.41 -0.81
C GLU A 241 -27.95 3.57 0.20
N LYS A 242 -26.78 3.83 0.80
CA LYS A 242 -26.54 4.91 1.76
C LYS A 242 -26.00 6.19 1.08
N GLY A 243 -25.84 6.18 -0.24
CA GLY A 243 -25.32 7.32 -1.00
C GLY A 243 -23.79 7.39 -1.10
N ASN A 244 -23.05 6.43 -0.55
CA ASN A 244 -21.59 6.43 -0.63
C ASN A 244 -21.13 6.11 -2.05
N LYS A 245 -20.14 6.85 -2.54
CA LYS A 245 -19.57 6.71 -3.88
C LYS A 245 -18.35 5.80 -3.88
N TYR A 246 -18.24 4.94 -4.88
CA TYR A 246 -17.12 4.03 -5.06
C TYR A 246 -16.59 4.09 -6.49
N ILE A 247 -15.28 3.91 -6.63
CA ILE A 247 -14.61 3.71 -7.92
C ILE A 247 -13.79 2.42 -7.94
N ARG A 248 -13.45 1.95 -9.14
CA ARG A 248 -12.58 0.79 -9.34
C ARG A 248 -11.21 1.19 -9.89
N VAL A 249 -10.16 0.81 -9.19
CA VAL A 249 -8.77 1.06 -9.57
C VAL A 249 -8.10 -0.25 -9.98
N LYS A 250 -7.54 -0.27 -11.19
CA LYS A 250 -6.87 -1.45 -11.73
C LYS A 250 -5.45 -1.59 -11.21
N GLY A 251 -5.05 -2.82 -10.97
CA GLY A 251 -3.66 -3.14 -10.68
C GLY A 251 -3.14 -2.63 -9.35
N VAL A 252 -4.03 -2.46 -8.37
CA VAL A 252 -3.63 -2.25 -6.98
C VAL A 252 -2.87 -3.47 -6.47
N ARG A 253 -1.85 -3.23 -5.64
CA ARG A 253 -1.07 -4.22 -4.91
C ARG A 253 -0.72 -3.69 -3.54
N TRP A 254 -0.55 -4.61 -2.60
CA TRP A 254 0.23 -4.35 -1.39
C TRP A 254 1.71 -4.32 -1.77
N PHE A 255 2.46 -3.35 -1.26
CA PHE A 255 3.91 -3.25 -1.32
C PHE A 255 4.43 -3.36 0.10
N THR A 256 5.43 -4.22 0.31
CA THR A 256 5.90 -4.54 1.64
C THR A 256 7.38 -4.93 1.65
N ASN A 257 7.98 -4.85 2.83
CA ASN A 257 9.27 -5.44 3.16
C ASN A 257 9.20 -6.32 4.44
N LEU A 258 7.97 -6.70 4.83
CA LEU A 258 7.66 -7.74 5.81
C LEU A 258 7.59 -9.09 5.09
N ASP A 259 8.26 -10.09 5.66
CA ASP A 259 8.39 -11.39 5.00
C ASP A 259 7.15 -12.26 5.21
N TYR A 260 6.91 -13.23 4.33
CA TYR A 260 5.79 -14.17 4.44
C TYR A 260 6.07 -15.49 3.70
N ASP A 261 5.49 -16.58 4.18
CA ASP A 261 5.83 -17.95 3.73
C ASP A 261 5.70 -18.16 2.22
N LYS A 262 4.59 -17.71 1.62
CA LYS A 262 4.30 -17.88 0.19
C LYS A 262 5.39 -17.30 -0.73
N ARG A 263 6.18 -16.33 -0.27
CA ARG A 263 7.30 -15.75 -1.03
C ARG A 263 8.43 -16.76 -1.27
N HIS A 264 8.50 -17.78 -0.42
CA HIS A 264 9.53 -18.81 -0.44
C HIS A 264 9.06 -20.10 -1.11
N GLU A 265 7.83 -20.13 -1.63
CA GLU A 265 7.32 -21.24 -2.43
C GLU A 265 7.93 -21.22 -3.84
N ASP A 266 8.43 -22.38 -4.31
CA ASP A 266 8.90 -22.52 -5.68
C ASP A 266 7.69 -22.46 -6.65
N LEU A 267 7.78 -21.65 -7.70
CA LEU A 267 6.84 -21.66 -8.81
C LEU A 267 6.96 -22.99 -9.56
N VAL A 268 5.86 -23.73 -9.68
CA VAL A 268 5.84 -24.97 -10.47
C VAL A 268 6.02 -24.65 -11.95
N LEU A 269 7.13 -25.10 -12.53
CA LEU A 269 7.46 -24.98 -13.95
C LEU A 269 7.21 -26.32 -14.65
N TYR A 270 6.57 -26.27 -15.82
CA TYR A 270 6.19 -27.49 -16.57
C TYR A 270 6.33 -27.34 -18.09
N LYS A 271 6.57 -26.12 -18.59
CA LYS A 271 6.81 -25.88 -20.02
C LYS A 271 8.24 -26.25 -20.39
N LYS A 272 8.45 -26.70 -21.61
CA LYS A 272 9.76 -26.90 -22.21
C LYS A 272 10.04 -25.81 -23.24
N TYR A 273 11.29 -25.43 -23.38
CA TYR A 273 11.72 -24.45 -24.36
C TYR A 273 11.50 -24.96 -25.79
N SER A 274 10.97 -24.09 -26.64
CA SER A 274 10.95 -24.25 -28.09
C SER A 274 11.20 -22.90 -28.78
N SER A 275 12.05 -22.87 -29.81
CA SER A 275 12.42 -21.61 -30.48
C SER A 275 11.25 -20.90 -31.15
N GLY A 276 10.17 -21.62 -31.50
CA GLY A 276 8.97 -21.06 -32.10
C GLY A 276 8.05 -20.33 -31.11
N GLU A 277 7.99 -20.75 -29.85
CA GLU A 277 7.10 -20.18 -28.83
C GLU A 277 7.76 -19.05 -28.03
N TYR A 278 9.09 -19.11 -27.87
CA TYR A 278 9.85 -18.18 -27.03
C TYR A 278 10.80 -17.33 -27.89
N PRO A 279 10.31 -16.24 -28.52
CA PRO A 279 11.14 -15.40 -29.38
C PRO A 279 12.28 -14.76 -28.59
N LYS A 280 13.44 -14.64 -29.22
CA LYS A 280 14.60 -13.93 -28.67
C LYS A 280 14.46 -12.42 -28.83
N TYR A 281 15.10 -11.65 -27.96
CA TYR A 281 15.23 -10.20 -28.14
C TYR A 281 16.29 -9.86 -29.18
N ASP A 282 16.08 -8.76 -29.91
CA ASP A 282 17.01 -8.29 -30.94
C ASP A 282 18.29 -7.70 -30.31
N ASN A 283 18.17 -7.10 -29.13
CA ASN A 283 19.21 -6.29 -28.47
C ASN A 283 19.68 -6.84 -27.11
N TYR A 284 19.33 -8.09 -26.78
CA TYR A 284 19.79 -8.76 -25.56
C TYR A 284 19.70 -10.29 -25.71
N ASP A 285 20.68 -11.03 -25.18
CA ASP A 285 20.65 -12.50 -25.22
C ASP A 285 19.72 -13.06 -24.15
N ALA A 286 18.42 -12.97 -24.42
CA ALA A 286 17.35 -13.53 -23.62
C ALA A 286 16.13 -13.89 -24.49
N ILE A 287 15.27 -14.75 -23.95
CA ILE A 287 13.98 -15.08 -24.54
C ILE A 287 12.86 -14.26 -23.90
N ASN A 288 11.82 -13.95 -24.65
CA ASN A 288 10.63 -13.28 -24.13
C ASN A 288 9.59 -14.30 -23.66
N ILE A 289 9.12 -14.12 -22.42
CA ILE A 289 8.03 -14.87 -21.84
C ILE A 289 6.82 -13.94 -21.72
N ASN A 290 5.72 -14.29 -22.39
CA ASN A 290 4.52 -13.46 -22.37
C ASN A 290 3.70 -13.65 -21.09
N VAL A 291 3.71 -14.85 -20.53
CA VAL A 291 2.93 -15.21 -19.34
C VAL A 291 3.82 -15.95 -18.35
N THR A 292 3.85 -15.54 -17.08
CA THR A 292 4.69 -16.16 -16.04
C THR A 292 4.48 -17.67 -15.90
N ALA A 293 3.29 -18.19 -16.16
CA ALA A 293 3.00 -19.63 -16.12
C ALA A 293 3.65 -20.42 -17.27
N GLU A 294 4.21 -19.73 -18.26
CA GLU A 294 4.87 -20.31 -19.43
C GLU A 294 6.40 -20.26 -19.32
N ILE A 295 6.96 -19.92 -18.15
CA ILE A 295 8.40 -19.99 -17.95
C ILE A 295 8.87 -21.44 -18.20
N PRO A 296 9.80 -21.67 -19.16
CA PRO A 296 10.31 -23.00 -19.44
C PRO A 296 11.20 -23.51 -18.30
N MET A 297 11.00 -24.78 -17.91
CA MET A 297 11.73 -25.41 -16.82
C MET A 297 13.18 -25.77 -17.19
N ASP A 298 13.45 -25.97 -18.48
CA ASP A 298 14.70 -26.47 -19.06
C ASP A 298 15.60 -25.37 -19.65
N TRP A 299 15.16 -24.10 -19.61
CA TRP A 299 15.97 -22.97 -20.07
C TRP A 299 16.88 -22.44 -18.96
N ASP A 300 18.19 -22.42 -19.22
CA ASP A 300 19.22 -21.94 -18.29
C ASP A 300 19.69 -20.50 -18.58
N GLY A 301 19.23 -19.91 -19.69
CA GLY A 301 19.52 -18.53 -20.08
C GLY A 301 18.65 -17.47 -19.40
N VAL A 302 18.86 -16.21 -19.77
CA VAL A 302 18.05 -15.09 -19.28
C VAL A 302 16.68 -15.08 -19.98
N MET A 303 15.65 -14.66 -19.25
CA MET A 303 14.26 -14.60 -19.69
C MET A 303 13.66 -13.24 -19.34
N GLY A 304 12.99 -12.59 -20.29
CA GLY A 304 12.19 -11.40 -20.04
C GLY A 304 10.75 -11.77 -19.68
N VAL A 305 10.36 -11.56 -18.43
CA VAL A 305 9.02 -11.87 -17.91
C VAL A 305 8.19 -10.60 -17.68
N PRO A 306 6.84 -10.67 -17.61
CA PRO A 306 6.00 -9.53 -17.27
C PRO A 306 6.32 -8.94 -15.88
N ILE A 307 6.03 -7.65 -15.64
CA ILE A 307 6.23 -7.05 -14.31
C ILE A 307 5.40 -7.71 -13.20
N THR A 308 4.27 -8.34 -13.56
CA THR A 308 3.45 -9.13 -12.63
C THR A 308 4.13 -10.41 -12.14
N PHE A 309 5.28 -10.78 -12.72
CA PHE A 309 6.12 -11.85 -12.19
C PHE A 309 6.49 -11.65 -10.72
N ILE A 310 6.57 -10.41 -10.23
CA ILE A 310 6.85 -10.12 -8.82
C ILE A 310 5.81 -10.74 -7.87
N ASP A 311 4.56 -10.98 -8.31
CA ASP A 311 3.55 -11.72 -7.51
C ASP A 311 3.99 -13.17 -7.21
N LYS A 312 4.96 -13.71 -7.96
CA LYS A 312 5.46 -15.10 -7.91
C LYS A 312 6.97 -15.19 -7.72
N TYR A 313 7.63 -14.07 -7.43
CA TYR A 313 9.08 -14.04 -7.31
C TYR A 313 9.53 -14.71 -6.02
N ASN A 314 10.32 -15.76 -6.16
CA ASN A 314 11.05 -16.40 -5.08
C ASN A 314 12.56 -16.24 -5.32
N PRO A 315 13.31 -15.54 -4.44
CA PRO A 315 14.74 -15.31 -4.62
C PRO A 315 15.58 -16.59 -4.57
N ALA A 316 15.08 -17.68 -3.99
CA ALA A 316 15.76 -18.97 -4.00
C ALA A 316 15.63 -19.69 -5.36
N GLN A 317 14.57 -19.39 -6.13
CA GLN A 317 14.30 -20.01 -7.43
C GLN A 317 14.81 -19.16 -8.59
N PHE A 318 14.68 -17.84 -8.51
CA PHE A 318 15.01 -16.93 -9.60
C PHE A 318 15.98 -15.84 -9.17
N GLU A 319 16.78 -15.37 -10.12
CA GLU A 319 17.60 -14.16 -9.99
C GLU A 319 17.00 -13.05 -10.84
N ILE A 320 16.87 -11.83 -10.30
CA ILE A 320 16.54 -10.63 -11.09
C ILE A 320 17.83 -10.01 -11.63
N VAL A 321 17.99 -10.07 -12.95
CA VAL A 321 19.20 -9.64 -13.67
C VAL A 321 19.15 -8.14 -13.98
N LYS A 322 18.11 -7.68 -14.67
CA LYS A 322 17.98 -6.29 -15.15
C LYS A 322 16.52 -5.95 -15.40
N PHE A 323 16.21 -4.67 -15.62
CA PHE A 323 14.89 -4.21 -16.04
C PHE A 323 14.93 -3.62 -17.45
N ARG A 324 14.00 -4.08 -18.30
CA ARG A 324 13.54 -3.51 -19.59
C ARG A 324 14.56 -3.14 -20.67
N LYS A 325 15.86 -3.08 -20.37
CA LYS A 325 16.89 -2.53 -21.26
C LYS A 325 17.78 -3.62 -21.84
N GLY A 326 18.07 -3.50 -23.13
CA GLY A 326 19.06 -4.32 -23.82
C GLY A 326 20.50 -3.91 -23.51
N ASN A 327 21.44 -4.46 -24.28
CA ASN A 327 22.87 -4.13 -24.21
C ASN A 327 23.18 -2.74 -24.75
N ASP A 328 22.30 -2.20 -25.59
CA ASP A 328 22.40 -0.87 -26.18
C ASP A 328 21.71 0.22 -25.34
N GLU A 329 21.29 -0.11 -24.11
CA GLU A 329 20.52 0.75 -23.20
C GLU A 329 19.16 1.25 -23.75
N LYS A 330 18.73 0.72 -24.91
CA LYS A 330 17.36 0.90 -25.41
C LYS A 330 16.44 -0.13 -24.78
N ASP A 331 15.14 0.14 -24.88
CA ASP A 331 14.16 -0.85 -24.44
C ASP A 331 14.31 -2.13 -25.27
N LEU A 332 14.08 -3.27 -24.62
CA LEU A 332 14.10 -4.57 -25.27
C LEU A 332 13.19 -4.56 -26.50
N SER A 333 13.63 -5.16 -27.60
CA SER A 333 12.82 -5.27 -28.82
C SER A 333 12.76 -6.70 -29.34
N ILE A 334 11.65 -7.03 -29.99
CA ILE A 334 11.45 -8.29 -30.71
C ILE A 334 10.96 -7.92 -32.10
N ASN A 335 11.73 -8.26 -33.13
CA ASN A 335 11.43 -7.89 -34.52
C ASN A 335 11.19 -6.38 -34.67
N GLY A 336 12.01 -5.57 -34.00
CA GLY A 336 11.94 -4.10 -34.02
C GLY A 336 10.78 -3.49 -33.21
N LYS A 337 9.99 -4.28 -32.47
CA LYS A 337 8.90 -3.80 -31.62
C LYS A 337 9.24 -3.94 -30.14
N CYS A 338 9.03 -2.87 -29.37
CA CYS A 338 9.18 -2.93 -27.92
C CYS A 338 7.94 -3.59 -27.29
N PRO A 339 8.08 -4.74 -26.60
CA PRO A 339 7.01 -5.24 -25.76
C PRO A 339 6.79 -4.30 -24.57
N TYR A 340 5.69 -4.50 -23.84
CA TYR A 340 5.53 -3.87 -22.54
C TYR A 340 6.70 -4.25 -21.61
N PHE A 341 7.02 -3.40 -20.63
CA PHE A 341 8.22 -3.55 -19.81
C PHE A 341 8.39 -4.96 -19.23
N ARG A 342 9.64 -5.46 -19.32
CA ARG A 342 10.04 -6.80 -18.92
C ARG A 342 11.05 -6.77 -17.78
N ILE A 343 10.92 -7.70 -16.85
CA ILE A 343 11.94 -8.00 -15.85
C ILE A 343 12.79 -9.12 -16.43
N LEU A 344 14.10 -8.91 -16.53
CA LEU A 344 15.02 -9.95 -16.97
C LEU A 344 15.40 -10.81 -15.77
N ILE A 345 15.11 -12.10 -15.85
CA ILE A 345 15.35 -13.07 -14.79
C ILE A 345 16.16 -14.27 -15.28
N LYS A 346 16.78 -15.00 -14.35
CA LYS A 346 17.42 -16.30 -14.62
C LYS A 346 16.89 -17.34 -13.63
N ASN A 347 16.58 -18.55 -14.12
CA ASN A 347 16.23 -19.68 -13.24
C ASN A 347 17.50 -20.23 -12.59
N LYS A 348 17.53 -20.29 -11.26
CA LYS A 348 18.65 -20.84 -10.48
C LYS A 348 18.61 -22.38 -10.41
N LYS A 349 17.46 -22.98 -10.73
CA LYS A 349 17.17 -24.42 -10.65
C LYS A 349 16.60 -24.95 -11.97
N PRO A 350 17.31 -24.86 -13.12
CA PRO A 350 16.82 -25.42 -14.38
C PRO A 350 16.76 -26.96 -14.30
N GLN A 351 15.67 -27.53 -14.83
CA GLN A 351 15.44 -28.97 -14.91
C GLN A 351 15.86 -29.46 -16.30
N LYS A 352 16.97 -30.19 -16.37
CA LYS A 352 17.54 -30.70 -17.62
C LYS A 352 16.86 -31.98 -18.10
#